data_AF-A0A256JYA8-F1
#
_entry.id   AF-A0A256JYA8-F1
#
_cell.length_a   1.000
_cell.length_b   1.000
_cell.length_c   1.000
_cell.angle_alpha   90.00
_cell.angle_beta   90.00
_cell.angle_gamma   90.00
#
_symmetry.space_group_name_H-M   'P 1'
#
loop_
_entity.id
_entity.type
_entity.pdbx_description
1 polymer ?
#
loop_
_entity_poly.entity_id
_entity_poly.type
_entity_poly.pdbx_seq_one_letter_code
_entity_poly.pdbx_strand_id
1 'polypeptide(L)'
;MPAYGDQYVVGETYRSSSDLKKDQFQAWLNGPIDNGIRNSGGIRAIVNSATGEREFLVFVSSQERGGPQNPWEDVINREEGIVRYWGDAKARDNPNPENANGNRWVKSDYCETYAQDAREDAPPVLLFEKPRSGEVTFQGLCILTEVSIERYKSGDDTVVNYLFDLAILDADTVDLEWIHRKARTGVDVGGPDAWNEWVDSGRVRRYSIYKDRIRPKDTQVPDSDYQPLLEDIRSRLDDPKKGEKMEYLIQFLLDTLPNFSQVEQTPTSGDRGVDLEGRIDLLPDAPLGSTDTGMEFKAQVKNIGSSVSGKELSRLASRVEDGEIGLFFTTSHYTKQAQGENLSAYPIRLFSGGDIVKLLAQTELVDDRRLTDSVVRDIEKAVGLEE
;
A
#
# COMPACT_ATOMS: atom_id res chain seq x y z
N MET A 1 32.24 20.92 -8.70
CA MET A 1 31.02 20.34 -8.10
C MET A 1 30.01 20.20 -9.22
N PRO A 2 29.23 19.11 -9.28
CA PRO A 2 28.26 18.96 -10.33
C PRO A 2 27.19 20.05 -10.21
N ALA A 3 26.68 20.55 -11.34
CA ALA A 3 25.66 21.60 -11.39
C ALA A 3 24.23 21.02 -11.24
N TYR A 4 24.08 19.94 -10.47
CA TYR A 4 22.84 19.21 -10.26
C TYR A 4 22.72 18.73 -8.81
N GLY A 5 21.50 18.35 -8.38
CA GLY A 5 21.22 17.89 -7.01
C GLY A 5 21.75 16.49 -6.71
N ASP A 6 21.50 15.98 -5.51
CA ASP A 6 21.98 14.66 -5.11
C ASP A 6 21.00 13.53 -5.49
N GLN A 7 19.70 13.77 -5.33
CA GLN A 7 18.65 12.75 -5.49
C GLN A 7 17.30 13.38 -5.85
N TYR A 8 16.43 12.56 -6.43
CA TYR A 8 14.99 12.81 -6.47
C TYR A 8 14.30 12.13 -5.29
N VAL A 9 13.31 12.80 -4.70
CA VAL A 9 12.53 12.34 -3.54
C VAL A 9 11.08 12.23 -3.97
N VAL A 10 10.44 11.11 -3.65
CA VAL A 10 9.05 10.84 -4.04
C VAL A 10 8.11 11.88 -3.41
N GLY A 11 7.26 12.48 -4.24
CA GLY A 11 6.31 13.53 -3.85
C GLY A 11 6.89 14.95 -3.83
N GLU A 12 8.20 15.11 -3.91
CA GLU A 12 8.82 16.45 -3.98
C GLU A 12 8.64 17.09 -5.36
N THR A 13 8.56 18.42 -5.35
CA THR A 13 8.34 19.22 -6.56
C THR A 13 9.59 20.01 -6.92
N TYR A 14 10.00 19.89 -8.17
CA TYR A 14 11.23 20.42 -8.73
C TYR A 14 10.92 21.46 -9.80
N ARG A 15 11.80 22.45 -9.92
CA ARG A 15 11.68 23.49 -10.95
C ARG A 15 11.98 22.92 -12.33
N SER A 16 11.07 23.10 -13.28
CA SER A 16 11.31 22.89 -14.71
C SER A 16 11.47 24.24 -15.41
N SER A 17 12.65 24.54 -15.94
CA SER A 17 12.97 25.86 -16.50
C SER A 17 13.78 25.77 -17.79
N SER A 18 13.64 26.79 -18.65
CA SER A 18 14.56 27.00 -19.77
C SER A 18 15.92 27.55 -19.33
N ASP A 19 16.03 28.10 -18.10
CA ASP A 19 17.29 28.50 -17.50
C ASP A 19 17.99 27.29 -16.89
N LEU A 20 18.96 26.72 -17.61
CA LEU A 20 19.69 25.51 -17.22
C LEU A 20 20.28 25.56 -15.81
N LYS A 21 20.64 26.75 -15.28
CA LYS A 21 21.20 26.88 -13.93
C LYS A 21 20.16 26.72 -12.82
N LYS A 22 18.88 26.88 -13.17
CA LYS A 22 17.74 26.80 -12.23
C LYS A 22 16.87 25.58 -12.51
N ASP A 23 17.10 24.88 -13.61
CA ASP A 23 16.33 23.71 -13.99
C ASP A 23 16.75 22.50 -13.15
N GLN A 24 15.82 21.97 -12.38
CA GLN A 24 16.01 20.84 -11.48
C GLN A 24 15.42 19.55 -12.06
N PHE A 25 14.99 19.60 -13.32
CA PHE A 25 14.43 18.46 -14.03
C PHE A 25 15.35 18.00 -15.17
N GLN A 26 15.34 18.72 -16.29
CA GLN A 26 16.12 18.33 -17.45
C GLN A 26 17.61 18.54 -17.21
N ALA A 27 18.04 19.67 -16.66
CA ALA A 27 19.47 19.93 -16.40
C ALA A 27 20.04 19.03 -15.31
N TRP A 28 19.23 18.60 -14.34
CA TRP A 28 19.64 17.59 -13.36
C TRP A 28 19.86 16.23 -14.02
N LEU A 29 18.86 15.73 -14.74
CA LEU A 29 18.96 14.45 -15.47
C LEU A 29 20.01 14.46 -16.58
N ASN A 30 20.32 15.61 -17.17
CA ASN A 30 21.27 15.73 -18.28
C ASN A 30 22.69 16.08 -17.80
N GLY A 31 22.88 16.34 -16.51
CA GLY A 31 24.05 17.05 -15.97
C GLY A 31 25.41 16.58 -16.52
N PRO A 32 25.76 15.29 -16.37
CA PRO A 32 27.01 14.72 -16.90
C PRO A 32 26.82 13.86 -18.16
N ILE A 33 25.65 13.89 -18.81
CA ILE A 33 25.30 12.97 -19.90
C ILE A 33 25.19 13.74 -21.23
N ASP A 34 25.90 13.26 -22.25
CA ASP A 34 25.95 13.90 -23.57
C ASP A 34 24.58 13.89 -24.29
N ASN A 35 23.82 12.81 -24.14
CA ASN A 35 22.49 12.59 -24.74
C ASN A 35 21.39 12.47 -23.67
N GLY A 36 21.21 13.53 -22.89
CA GLY A 36 20.15 13.60 -21.89
C GLY A 36 18.73 13.70 -22.49
N ILE A 37 17.73 13.82 -21.63
CA ILE A 37 16.33 13.85 -22.06
C ILE A 37 15.98 15.11 -22.86
N ARG A 38 14.99 14.98 -23.75
CA ARG A 38 14.36 16.09 -24.48
C ARG A 38 13.55 16.99 -23.54
N ASN A 39 13.27 18.22 -23.95
CA ASN A 39 12.51 19.20 -23.16
C ASN A 39 10.98 19.03 -23.24
N SER A 40 10.49 18.13 -24.09
CA SER A 40 9.08 17.95 -24.42
C SER A 40 8.77 16.49 -24.72
N GLY A 41 7.48 16.15 -24.72
CA GLY A 41 6.98 14.78 -24.86
C GLY A 41 6.68 14.14 -23.49
N GLY A 42 5.66 13.28 -23.48
CA GLY A 42 5.28 12.50 -22.30
C GLY A 42 6.24 11.34 -22.03
N ILE A 43 6.69 10.66 -23.08
CA ILE A 43 7.68 9.59 -22.99
C ILE A 43 9.03 10.08 -23.52
N ARG A 44 10.05 9.96 -22.69
CA ARG A 44 11.45 10.34 -22.98
C ARG A 44 12.37 9.20 -22.59
N ALA A 45 13.62 9.26 -23.02
CA ALA A 45 14.62 8.26 -22.68
C ALA A 45 15.97 8.91 -22.39
N ILE A 46 16.73 8.29 -21.50
CA ILE A 46 18.15 8.54 -21.29
C ILE A 46 18.88 7.41 -22.01
N VAL A 47 19.73 7.77 -22.97
CA VAL A 47 20.38 6.81 -23.87
C VAL A 47 21.88 6.83 -23.63
N ASN A 48 22.46 5.65 -23.47
CA ASN A 48 23.90 5.48 -23.42
C ASN A 48 24.50 5.82 -24.80
N SER A 49 25.36 6.83 -24.85
CA SER A 49 25.92 7.32 -26.12
C SER A 49 26.87 6.31 -26.79
N ALA A 50 27.44 5.38 -26.02
CA ALA A 50 28.36 4.36 -26.54
C ALA A 50 27.64 3.14 -27.11
N THR A 51 26.58 2.67 -26.46
CA THR A 51 25.86 1.43 -26.85
C THR A 51 24.57 1.72 -27.62
N GLY A 52 23.97 2.90 -27.42
CA GLY A 52 22.65 3.24 -27.96
C GLY A 52 21.48 2.64 -27.15
N GLU A 53 21.78 1.96 -26.05
CA GLU A 53 20.78 1.37 -25.16
C GLU A 53 20.04 2.45 -24.38
N ARG A 54 18.75 2.21 -24.14
CA ARG A 54 17.92 3.06 -23.29
C ARG A 54 18.15 2.61 -21.86
N GLU A 55 18.90 3.40 -21.11
CA GLU A 55 19.28 3.08 -19.73
C GLU A 55 18.17 3.45 -18.76
N PHE A 56 17.36 4.45 -19.11
CA PHE A 56 16.14 4.84 -18.40
C PHE A 56 15.08 5.33 -19.37
N LEU A 57 13.82 5.08 -19.01
CA LEU A 57 12.68 5.80 -19.56
C LEU A 57 12.25 6.90 -18.58
N VAL A 58 11.79 8.03 -19.08
CA VAL A 58 11.27 9.13 -18.26
C VAL A 58 9.87 9.45 -18.72
N PHE A 59 8.89 9.15 -17.87
CA PHE A 59 7.48 9.37 -18.13
C PHE A 59 7.07 10.67 -17.46
N VAL A 60 6.38 11.53 -18.19
CA VAL A 60 5.91 12.83 -17.73
C VAL A 60 4.42 12.92 -18.01
N SER A 61 3.61 12.77 -16.96
CA SER A 61 2.17 13.01 -17.04
C SER A 61 1.87 14.50 -16.89
N SER A 62 0.80 14.99 -17.51
CA SER A 62 0.38 16.39 -17.38
C SER A 62 -1.10 16.48 -16.99
N GLN A 63 -1.43 17.25 -15.95
CA GLN A 63 -2.82 17.52 -15.55
C GLN A 63 -3.52 18.60 -16.39
N GLU A 64 -2.89 19.07 -17.49
CA GLU A 64 -3.56 19.99 -18.41
C GLU A 64 -4.71 19.25 -19.10
N ARG A 65 -5.92 19.40 -18.53
CA ARG A 65 -7.19 18.80 -18.94
C ARG A 65 -7.22 18.55 -20.45
N GLY A 66 -7.46 17.29 -20.81
CA GLY A 66 -7.54 16.82 -22.17
C GLY A 66 -8.28 17.80 -23.07
N GLY A 67 -7.54 18.49 -23.93
CA GLY A 67 -8.13 19.11 -25.11
C GLY A 67 -8.75 18.01 -25.98
N PRO A 68 -9.60 18.35 -26.97
CA PRO A 68 -10.28 17.37 -27.82
C PRO A 68 -9.33 16.38 -28.56
N GLN A 69 -8.02 16.66 -28.60
CA GLN A 69 -6.97 15.81 -29.18
C GLN A 69 -6.18 14.93 -28.17
N ASN A 70 -6.52 14.95 -26.88
CA ASN A 70 -5.92 14.08 -25.87
C ASN A 70 -6.96 13.70 -24.80
N PRO A 71 -7.92 12.81 -25.12
CA PRO A 71 -9.04 12.47 -24.24
C PRO A 71 -8.67 11.56 -23.06
N TRP A 72 -7.40 11.14 -22.97
CA TRP A 72 -6.91 10.21 -21.95
C TRP A 72 -6.30 10.97 -20.78
N GLU A 73 -6.64 10.53 -19.57
CA GLU A 73 -5.97 10.95 -18.33
C GLU A 73 -5.19 9.75 -17.79
N ASP A 74 -3.91 9.97 -17.48
CA ASP A 74 -3.12 8.97 -16.77
C ASP A 74 -3.64 8.83 -15.34
N VAL A 75 -3.60 7.62 -14.79
CA VAL A 75 -3.95 7.36 -13.40
C VAL A 75 -2.67 7.09 -12.63
N ILE A 76 -2.38 7.92 -11.63
CA ILE A 76 -1.24 7.74 -10.72
C ILE A 76 -1.79 7.52 -9.31
N ASN A 77 -1.90 6.27 -8.89
CA ASN A 77 -2.25 5.91 -7.51
C ASN A 77 -0.97 5.64 -6.72
N ARG A 78 -0.40 6.69 -6.13
CA ARG A 78 0.80 6.58 -5.30
C ARG A 78 0.56 5.78 -4.01
N GLU A 79 -0.65 5.76 -3.48
CA GLU A 79 -0.94 5.04 -2.22
C GLU A 79 -0.79 3.53 -2.37
N GLU A 80 -1.14 3.02 -3.56
CA GLU A 80 -1.07 1.59 -3.92
C GLU A 80 0.15 1.26 -4.80
N GLY A 81 0.90 2.27 -5.24
CA GLY A 81 2.04 2.11 -6.15
C GLY A 81 1.62 1.62 -7.55
N ILE A 82 0.44 2.02 -8.02
CA ILE A 82 -0.12 1.60 -9.33
C ILE A 82 -0.22 2.81 -10.24
N VAL A 83 0.22 2.65 -11.49
CA VAL A 83 0.12 3.69 -12.51
C VAL A 83 -0.41 3.10 -13.81
N ARG A 84 -1.35 3.80 -14.43
CA ARG A 84 -1.81 3.55 -15.80
C ARG A 84 -1.45 4.75 -16.65
N TYR A 85 -0.54 4.56 -17.60
CA TYR A 85 0.01 5.63 -18.41
C TYR A 85 -0.30 5.42 -19.90
N TRP A 86 -0.84 6.44 -20.56
CA TRP A 86 -1.19 6.36 -21.97
C TRP A 86 0.02 6.66 -22.87
N GLY A 87 0.13 5.87 -23.94
CA GLY A 87 1.15 6.04 -24.97
C GLY A 87 1.08 7.38 -25.71
N ASP A 88 2.10 7.68 -26.51
CA ASP A 88 2.20 8.96 -27.23
C ASP A 88 1.53 8.97 -28.62
N ALA A 89 0.83 7.89 -29.02
CA ALA A 89 0.13 7.83 -30.30
C ALA A 89 -1.07 8.78 -30.39
N LYS A 90 -1.26 9.33 -31.59
CA LYS A 90 -2.37 10.21 -31.97
C LYS A 90 -3.09 9.65 -33.20
N ALA A 91 -4.20 10.26 -33.61
CA ALA A 91 -4.98 9.83 -34.78
C ALA A 91 -4.14 9.69 -36.06
N ARG A 92 -3.13 10.54 -36.24
CA ARG A 92 -2.20 10.50 -37.39
C ARG A 92 -1.33 9.24 -37.44
N ASP A 93 -1.16 8.56 -36.30
CA ASP A 93 -0.30 7.39 -36.16
C ASP A 93 -1.06 6.11 -36.48
N ASN A 94 -2.39 6.18 -36.62
CA ASN A 94 -3.21 5.02 -36.95
C ASN A 94 -2.83 4.34 -38.28
N PRO A 95 -3.09 3.02 -38.39
CA PRO A 95 -3.64 2.15 -37.35
C PRO A 95 -2.58 1.61 -36.38
N ASN A 96 -1.29 1.94 -36.58
CA ASN A 96 -0.19 1.37 -35.82
C ASN A 96 0.32 2.32 -34.73
N PRO A 97 0.04 2.07 -33.44
CA PRO A 97 0.48 2.93 -32.34
C PRO A 97 2.01 3.05 -32.21
N GLU A 98 2.78 2.15 -32.81
CA GLU A 98 4.25 2.19 -32.83
C GLU A 98 4.84 3.19 -33.83
N ASN A 99 4.01 3.86 -34.63
CA ASN A 99 4.46 4.99 -35.44
C ASN A 99 4.93 6.15 -34.54
N ALA A 100 4.37 6.28 -33.34
CA ALA A 100 4.85 7.18 -32.30
C ALA A 100 6.13 6.64 -31.64
N ASN A 101 7.11 7.52 -31.42
CA ASN A 101 8.45 7.10 -31.00
C ASN A 101 8.47 6.57 -29.56
N GLY A 102 7.74 7.22 -28.63
CA GLY A 102 7.68 6.79 -27.24
C GLY A 102 7.12 5.37 -27.12
N ASN A 103 5.99 5.13 -27.77
CA ASN A 103 5.37 3.82 -27.87
C ASN A 103 6.32 2.75 -28.42
N ARG A 104 7.04 3.07 -29.50
CA ARG A 104 8.01 2.13 -30.08
C ARG A 104 9.13 1.78 -29.09
N TRP A 105 9.68 2.78 -28.38
CA TRP A 105 10.72 2.54 -27.38
C TRP A 105 10.22 1.62 -26.27
N VAL A 106 9.11 1.99 -25.62
CA VAL A 106 8.54 1.22 -24.51
C VAL A 106 8.19 -0.19 -24.95
N LYS A 107 7.64 -0.36 -26.16
CA LYS A 107 7.29 -1.67 -26.70
C LYS A 107 8.52 -2.53 -27.00
N SER A 108 9.58 -1.96 -27.60
CA SER A 108 10.84 -2.67 -27.86
C SER A 108 11.47 -3.13 -26.55
N ASP A 109 11.63 -2.19 -25.61
CA ASP A 109 12.26 -2.47 -24.31
C ASP A 109 11.45 -3.51 -23.53
N TYR A 110 10.12 -3.41 -23.51
CA TYR A 110 9.26 -4.41 -22.90
C TYR A 110 9.46 -5.81 -23.50
N CYS A 111 9.45 -5.91 -24.82
CA CYS A 111 9.59 -7.18 -25.52
C CYS A 111 10.99 -7.79 -25.38
N GLU A 112 12.04 -6.97 -25.31
CA GLU A 112 13.45 -7.40 -25.19
C GLU A 112 13.82 -7.77 -23.76
N THR A 113 13.19 -7.16 -22.76
CA THR A 113 13.61 -7.28 -21.36
C THR A 113 12.55 -7.98 -20.51
N TYR A 114 11.51 -7.25 -20.09
CA TYR A 114 10.43 -7.72 -19.22
C TYR A 114 9.76 -9.01 -19.72
N ALA A 115 9.42 -9.10 -21.00
CA ALA A 115 8.74 -10.26 -21.57
C ALA A 115 9.65 -11.50 -21.72
N GLN A 116 10.97 -11.31 -21.69
CA GLN A 116 11.98 -12.37 -21.80
C GLN A 116 12.64 -12.70 -20.46
N ASP A 117 12.19 -12.07 -19.37
CA ASP A 117 12.78 -12.14 -18.03
C ASP A 117 14.24 -11.66 -17.95
N ALA A 118 14.69 -10.85 -18.93
CA ALA A 118 16.01 -10.20 -18.93
C ALA A 118 15.96 -8.88 -18.14
N ARG A 119 15.78 -9.00 -16.81
CA ARG A 119 15.50 -7.87 -15.92
C ARG A 119 16.67 -6.90 -15.74
N GLU A 120 17.90 -7.38 -15.89
CA GLU A 120 19.13 -6.58 -15.79
C GLU A 120 19.28 -5.54 -16.90
N ASP A 121 18.74 -5.85 -18.08
CA ASP A 121 18.74 -4.98 -19.26
C ASP A 121 17.52 -4.05 -19.31
N ALA A 122 16.54 -4.26 -18.43
CA ALA A 122 15.31 -3.48 -18.42
C ALA A 122 15.59 -2.03 -18.00
N PRO A 123 15.10 -1.03 -18.76
CA PRO A 123 15.18 0.35 -18.32
C PRO A 123 14.24 0.59 -17.14
N PRO A 124 14.73 1.16 -16.02
CA PRO A 124 13.86 1.74 -15.02
C PRO A 124 13.09 2.91 -15.60
N VAL A 125 11.85 3.10 -15.12
CA VAL A 125 11.00 4.22 -15.52
C VAL A 125 11.00 5.26 -14.41
N LEU A 126 11.50 6.47 -14.68
CA LEU A 126 11.37 7.61 -13.77
C LEU A 126 10.05 8.32 -14.08
N LEU A 127 9.10 8.27 -13.14
CA LEU A 127 7.79 8.88 -13.33
C LEU A 127 7.76 10.28 -12.71
N PHE A 128 7.36 11.25 -13.53
CA PHE A 128 7.10 12.62 -13.13
C PHE A 128 5.68 13.02 -13.50
N GLU A 129 5.11 13.93 -12.71
CA GLU A 129 3.86 14.59 -13.01
C GLU A 129 4.10 16.09 -13.13
N LYS A 130 3.45 16.74 -14.08
CA LYS A 130 3.52 18.18 -14.28
C LYS A 130 2.23 18.82 -13.75
N PRO A 131 2.18 19.24 -12.47
CA PRO A 131 0.97 19.82 -11.88
C PRO A 131 0.64 21.19 -12.50
N ARG A 132 1.66 21.95 -12.90
CA ARG A 132 1.52 23.23 -13.61
C ARG A 132 2.78 23.57 -14.39
N SER A 133 2.69 24.58 -15.26
CA SER A 133 3.86 25.07 -16.01
C SER A 133 4.98 25.53 -15.08
N GLY A 134 6.21 25.07 -15.35
CA GLY A 134 7.40 25.43 -14.58
C GLY A 134 7.74 24.50 -13.42
N GLU A 135 6.92 23.49 -13.14
CA GLU A 135 7.09 22.55 -12.02
C GLU A 135 6.88 21.11 -12.47
N VAL A 136 7.63 20.19 -11.86
CA VAL A 136 7.43 18.74 -12.00
C VAL A 136 7.55 18.07 -10.64
N THR A 137 6.65 17.16 -10.33
CA THR A 137 6.66 16.36 -9.11
C THR A 137 7.20 14.98 -9.45
N PHE A 138 8.20 14.50 -8.71
CA PHE A 138 8.69 13.13 -8.88
C PHE A 138 7.73 12.15 -8.20
N GLN A 139 7.12 11.25 -8.97
CA GLN A 139 6.12 10.31 -8.45
C GLN A 139 6.74 8.96 -8.06
N GLY A 140 7.92 8.64 -8.58
CA GLY A 140 8.72 7.51 -8.14
C GLY A 140 9.44 6.76 -9.25
N LEU A 141 10.18 5.75 -8.82
CA LEU A 141 10.84 4.78 -9.69
C LEU A 141 9.85 3.66 -10.01
N CYS A 142 9.66 3.36 -11.27
CA CYS A 142 8.70 2.36 -11.71
C CYS A 142 9.34 1.26 -12.55
N ILE A 143 8.68 0.11 -12.57
CA ILE A 143 8.85 -0.96 -13.56
C ILE A 143 7.60 -1.06 -14.42
N LEU A 144 7.78 -1.50 -15.66
CA LEU A 144 6.67 -1.83 -16.55
C LEU A 144 6.16 -3.24 -16.23
N THR A 145 4.85 -3.37 -15.99
CA THR A 145 4.23 -4.66 -15.64
C THR A 145 3.39 -5.24 -16.76
N GLU A 146 2.71 -4.39 -17.54
CA GLU A 146 1.86 -4.82 -18.65
C GLU A 146 1.80 -3.76 -19.75
N VAL A 147 1.59 -4.21 -20.99
CA VAL A 147 1.35 -3.37 -22.16
C VAL A 147 0.11 -3.87 -22.89
N SER A 148 -0.94 -3.05 -22.96
CA SER A 148 -2.18 -3.36 -23.67
C SER A 148 -2.44 -2.37 -24.81
N ILE A 149 -3.14 -2.81 -25.86
CA ILE A 149 -3.57 -1.95 -26.97
C ILE A 149 -5.02 -1.60 -26.76
N GLU A 150 -5.31 -0.31 -26.71
CA GLU A 150 -6.64 0.21 -26.48
C GLU A 150 -7.10 1.09 -27.65
N ARG A 151 -8.42 1.12 -27.85
CA ARG A 151 -9.08 1.95 -28.87
C ARG A 151 -10.03 2.92 -28.20
N TYR A 152 -9.95 4.17 -28.62
CA TYR A 152 -10.87 5.19 -28.15
C TYR A 152 -11.44 5.98 -29.32
N LYS A 153 -12.69 6.40 -29.17
CA LYS A 153 -13.42 7.17 -30.16
C LYS A 153 -13.75 8.55 -29.60
N SER A 154 -13.20 9.60 -30.20
CA SER A 154 -13.49 11.01 -29.90
C SER A 154 -14.16 11.64 -31.11
N GLY A 155 -15.49 11.82 -31.08
CA GLY A 155 -16.24 12.26 -32.25
C GLY A 155 -16.10 11.28 -33.42
N ASP A 156 -15.59 11.76 -34.56
CA ASP A 156 -15.35 10.96 -35.76
C ASP A 156 -13.97 10.29 -35.78
N ASP A 157 -13.04 10.74 -34.93
CA ASP A 157 -11.70 10.18 -34.87
C ASP A 157 -11.66 8.98 -33.92
N THR A 158 -11.13 7.86 -34.40
CA THR A 158 -10.71 6.74 -33.55
C THR A 158 -9.21 6.82 -33.40
N VAL A 159 -8.66 6.60 -32.21
CA VAL A 159 -7.20 6.49 -32.00
C VAL A 159 -6.89 5.13 -31.40
N VAL A 160 -5.91 4.44 -31.97
CA VAL A 160 -5.33 3.21 -31.42
C VAL A 160 -4.07 3.61 -30.67
N ASN A 161 -3.96 3.25 -29.39
CA ASN A 161 -2.81 3.60 -28.56
C ASN A 161 -2.43 2.47 -27.61
N TYR A 162 -1.25 2.54 -27.01
CA TYR A 162 -0.87 1.68 -25.91
C TYR A 162 -1.34 2.25 -24.57
N LEU A 163 -1.69 1.36 -23.65
CA LEU A 163 -1.82 1.62 -22.23
C LEU A 163 -0.73 0.82 -21.51
N PHE A 164 0.06 1.53 -20.71
CA PHE A 164 1.18 0.98 -19.96
C PHE A 164 0.80 0.90 -18.48
N ASP A 165 0.74 -0.30 -17.94
CA ASP A 165 0.61 -0.49 -16.50
C ASP A 165 2.01 -0.56 -15.88
N LEU A 166 2.24 0.29 -14.89
CA LEU A 166 3.49 0.38 -14.17
C LEU A 166 3.27 0.14 -12.68
N ALA A 167 4.26 -0.46 -12.03
CA ALA A 167 4.34 -0.54 -10.58
C ALA A 167 5.40 0.46 -10.07
N ILE A 168 5.00 1.38 -9.19
CA ILE A 168 5.93 2.24 -8.45
C ILE A 168 6.61 1.35 -7.41
N LEU A 169 7.94 1.31 -7.42
CA LEU A 169 8.76 0.55 -6.50
C LEU A 169 8.87 1.25 -5.14
N ASP A 170 8.99 0.45 -4.08
CA ASP A 170 9.21 0.91 -2.70
C ASP A 170 10.61 1.51 -2.52
N ALA A 171 10.76 2.74 -3.01
CA ALA A 171 11.94 3.59 -2.95
C ALA A 171 11.50 5.03 -2.72
N ASP A 172 11.88 5.61 -1.57
CA ASP A 172 11.52 6.99 -1.22
C ASP A 172 12.39 8.02 -1.96
N THR A 173 13.60 7.61 -2.37
CA THR A 173 14.53 8.43 -3.13
C THR A 173 15.22 7.67 -4.24
N VAL A 174 15.71 8.40 -5.25
CA VAL A 174 16.52 7.89 -6.35
C VAL A 174 17.74 8.79 -6.53
N ASP A 175 18.92 8.23 -6.34
CA ASP A 175 20.18 8.96 -6.46
C ASP A 175 20.48 9.34 -7.92
N LEU A 176 20.80 10.61 -8.14
CA LEU A 176 21.19 11.10 -9.47
C LEU A 176 22.51 10.47 -9.95
N GLU A 177 23.40 10.12 -9.02
CA GLU A 177 24.65 9.42 -9.37
C GLU A 177 24.39 8.02 -9.94
N TRP A 178 23.37 7.30 -9.47
CA TRP A 178 22.99 6.02 -10.07
C TRP A 178 22.51 6.21 -11.51
N ILE A 179 21.61 7.17 -11.73
CA ILE A 179 21.10 7.53 -13.07
C ILE A 179 22.27 7.88 -13.99
N HIS A 180 23.16 8.77 -13.55
CA HIS A 180 24.29 9.24 -14.32
C HIS A 180 25.36 8.18 -14.59
N ARG A 181 25.57 7.25 -13.66
CA ARG A 181 26.53 6.17 -13.84
C ARG A 181 26.01 5.15 -14.84
N LYS A 182 24.78 4.65 -14.65
CA LYS A 182 24.17 3.69 -15.56
C LYS A 182 24.06 4.30 -16.96
N ALA A 183 23.60 5.55 -17.09
CA ALA A 183 23.54 6.28 -18.37
C ALA A 183 24.87 6.39 -19.14
N ARG A 184 26.00 6.51 -18.44
CA ARG A 184 27.33 6.69 -19.08
C ARG A 184 28.08 5.38 -19.31
N THR A 185 27.78 4.35 -18.52
CA THR A 185 28.64 3.16 -18.41
C THR A 185 27.89 1.85 -18.61
N GLY A 186 26.55 1.84 -18.59
CA GLY A 186 25.73 0.64 -18.51
C GLY A 186 25.78 -0.08 -17.16
N VAL A 187 26.61 0.38 -16.23
CA VAL A 187 26.81 -0.29 -14.93
C VAL A 187 25.68 0.07 -13.97
N ASP A 188 24.82 -0.91 -13.69
CA ASP A 188 23.70 -0.78 -12.77
C ASP A 188 24.14 -1.00 -11.30
N VAL A 189 24.73 0.04 -10.70
CA VAL A 189 25.19 0.02 -9.30
C VAL A 189 24.78 1.30 -8.59
N GLY A 190 24.13 1.14 -7.44
CA GLY A 190 23.64 2.24 -6.60
C GLY A 190 22.15 2.52 -6.76
N GLY A 191 21.40 1.63 -7.45
CA GLY A 191 19.94 1.72 -7.53
C GLY A 191 19.27 1.39 -6.18
N PRO A 192 18.01 1.80 -5.98
CA PRO A 192 17.27 1.49 -4.75
C PRO A 192 17.11 -0.01 -4.50
N ASP A 193 16.99 -0.42 -3.23
CA ASP A 193 16.86 -1.83 -2.85
C ASP A 193 15.69 -2.55 -3.56
N ALA A 194 14.57 -1.86 -3.75
CA ALA A 194 13.41 -2.42 -4.45
C ALA A 194 13.69 -2.69 -5.93
N TRP A 195 14.55 -1.89 -6.58
CA TRP A 195 15.01 -2.14 -7.94
C TRP A 195 15.94 -3.35 -7.98
N ASN A 196 16.96 -3.37 -7.12
CA ASN A 196 17.93 -4.46 -7.07
C ASN A 196 17.27 -5.82 -6.76
N GLU A 197 16.32 -5.85 -5.83
CA GLU A 197 15.55 -7.07 -5.50
C GLU A 197 14.69 -7.53 -6.67
N TRP A 198 14.11 -6.59 -7.44
CA TRP A 198 13.36 -6.93 -8.64
C TRP A 198 14.27 -7.50 -9.73
N VAL A 199 15.44 -6.91 -9.98
CA VAL A 199 16.41 -7.44 -10.96
C VAL A 199 16.84 -8.86 -10.57
N ASP A 200 17.24 -9.08 -9.32
CA ASP A 200 17.72 -10.37 -8.81
C ASP A 200 16.64 -11.45 -8.82
N SER A 201 15.48 -11.17 -8.22
CA SER A 201 14.47 -12.19 -7.88
C SER A 201 13.17 -12.11 -8.67
N GLY A 202 12.94 -11.02 -9.41
CA GLY A 202 11.66 -10.72 -10.05
C GLY A 202 10.56 -10.26 -9.08
N ARG A 203 10.86 -10.20 -7.78
CA ARG A 203 9.89 -9.79 -6.77
C ARG A 203 9.64 -8.28 -6.85
N VAL A 204 8.40 -7.90 -7.10
CA VAL A 204 7.98 -6.50 -7.13
C VAL A 204 7.63 -6.02 -5.72
N ARG A 205 8.50 -5.22 -5.13
CA ARG A 205 8.17 -4.44 -3.92
C ARG A 205 7.48 -3.14 -4.31
N ARG A 206 6.14 -3.12 -4.27
CA ARG A 206 5.37 -1.91 -4.59
C ARG A 206 5.45 -0.87 -3.47
N TYR A 207 5.52 0.40 -3.86
CA TYR A 207 5.42 1.54 -2.96
C TYR A 207 4.06 1.52 -2.25
N SER A 208 4.08 1.78 -0.94
CA SER A 208 2.85 1.98 -0.17
C SER A 208 3.11 2.95 0.98
N ILE A 209 2.25 3.96 1.10
CA ILE A 209 2.28 4.91 2.23
C ILE A 209 1.95 4.25 3.57
N TYR A 210 1.43 3.03 3.55
CA TYR A 210 1.05 2.27 4.73
C TYR A 210 2.19 1.43 5.30
N LYS A 211 3.37 1.38 4.64
CA LYS A 211 4.48 0.50 5.02
C LYS A 211 4.92 0.67 6.48
N ASP A 212 4.99 1.91 6.97
CA ASP A 212 5.41 2.21 8.34
C ASP A 212 4.36 1.86 9.40
N ARG A 213 3.11 1.62 8.97
CA ARG A 213 2.01 1.19 9.84
C ARG A 213 1.87 -0.34 9.90
N ILE A 214 2.59 -1.09 9.05
CA ILE A 214 2.59 -2.54 9.06
C ILE A 214 3.52 -3.06 10.16
N ARG A 215 2.94 -3.73 11.16
CA ARG A 215 3.69 -4.28 12.30
C ARG A 215 4.33 -5.62 11.94
N PRO A 216 5.64 -5.84 12.19
CA PRO A 216 6.25 -7.15 12.09
C PRO A 216 5.70 -8.11 13.16
N LYS A 217 5.84 -9.43 12.94
CA LYS A 217 5.20 -10.47 13.77
C LYS A 217 5.61 -10.38 15.25
N ASP A 218 6.89 -10.17 15.50
CA ASP A 218 7.49 -10.01 16.83
C ASP A 218 6.87 -8.88 17.65
N THR A 219 6.43 -7.80 16.99
CA THR A 219 5.73 -6.68 17.66
C THR A 219 4.23 -6.92 17.89
N GLN A 220 3.67 -7.99 17.32
CA GLN A 220 2.25 -8.37 17.46
C GLN A 220 2.02 -9.48 18.49
N VAL A 221 3.10 -10.17 18.90
CA VAL A 221 3.03 -11.16 19.97
C VAL A 221 3.38 -10.50 21.31
N PRO A 222 2.96 -11.08 22.45
CA PRO A 222 3.39 -10.60 23.75
C PRO A 222 4.91 -10.60 23.88
N ASP A 223 5.44 -9.60 24.58
CA ASP A 223 6.80 -9.65 25.10
C ASP A 223 6.89 -10.61 26.31
N SER A 224 8.08 -10.80 26.86
CA SER A 224 8.33 -11.74 27.95
C SER A 224 7.46 -11.50 29.20
N ASP A 225 7.08 -10.26 29.45
CA ASP A 225 6.38 -9.87 30.67
C ASP A 225 4.88 -10.22 30.60
N TYR A 226 4.32 -10.32 29.39
CA TYR A 226 2.93 -10.66 29.14
C TYR A 226 2.74 -12.06 28.53
N GLN A 227 3.82 -12.72 28.12
CA GLN A 227 3.78 -14.09 27.60
C GLN A 227 3.09 -15.09 28.55
N PRO A 228 3.32 -15.05 29.89
CA PRO A 228 2.61 -15.94 30.82
C PRO A 228 1.09 -15.78 30.79
N LEU A 229 0.59 -14.56 30.57
CA LEU A 229 -0.85 -14.30 30.49
C LEU A 229 -1.46 -14.90 29.23
N LEU A 230 -0.79 -14.81 28.08
CA LEU A 230 -1.28 -15.46 26.86
C LEU A 230 -1.29 -16.99 27.01
N GLU A 231 -0.30 -17.56 27.70
CA GLU A 231 -0.24 -18.99 28.01
C GLU A 231 -1.34 -19.42 28.99
N ASP A 232 -1.62 -18.63 30.03
CA ASP A 232 -2.72 -18.86 30.97
C ASP A 232 -4.08 -18.84 30.24
N ILE A 233 -4.34 -17.82 29.41
CA ILE A 233 -5.56 -17.73 28.57
C ILE A 233 -5.68 -18.99 27.69
N ARG A 234 -4.61 -19.34 26.97
CA ARG A 234 -4.60 -20.50 26.08
C ARG A 234 -4.78 -21.80 26.82
N SER A 235 -4.28 -21.94 28.05
CA SER A 235 -4.42 -23.18 28.83
C SER A 235 -5.78 -23.29 29.51
N ARG A 236 -6.29 -22.19 30.09
CA ARG A 236 -7.50 -22.21 30.90
C ARG A 236 -8.77 -22.17 30.07
N LEU A 237 -8.69 -21.65 28.84
CA LEU A 237 -9.80 -21.65 27.90
C LEU A 237 -9.68 -22.73 26.81
N ASP A 238 -8.73 -23.69 26.90
CA ASP A 238 -8.58 -24.73 25.87
C ASP A 238 -9.61 -25.84 26.03
N ASP A 239 -10.66 -25.77 25.23
CA ASP A 239 -11.61 -26.85 25.04
C ASP A 239 -12.27 -26.74 23.64
N PRO A 240 -13.25 -27.61 23.30
CA PRO A 240 -13.95 -27.51 22.02
C PRO A 240 -14.68 -26.18 21.75
N LYS A 241 -15.03 -25.43 22.81
CA LYS A 241 -15.71 -24.14 22.78
C LYS A 241 -14.77 -22.95 23.04
N LYS A 242 -13.46 -23.13 22.90
CA LYS A 242 -12.46 -22.07 23.13
C LYS A 242 -12.62 -20.80 22.30
N GLY A 243 -13.35 -20.89 21.18
CA GLY A 243 -13.78 -19.72 20.40
C GLY A 243 -14.78 -18.88 21.20
N GLU A 244 -15.92 -19.47 21.54
CA GLU A 244 -16.98 -18.87 22.37
C GLU A 244 -16.41 -18.34 23.70
N LYS A 245 -15.54 -19.09 24.37
CA LYS A 245 -14.87 -18.65 25.61
C LYS A 245 -14.04 -17.38 25.42
N MET A 246 -13.34 -17.28 24.29
CA MET A 246 -12.57 -16.09 23.96
C MET A 246 -13.48 -14.90 23.62
N GLU A 247 -14.62 -15.14 22.96
CA GLU A 247 -15.63 -14.11 22.69
C GLU A 247 -16.16 -13.50 24.00
N TYR A 248 -16.48 -14.32 25.00
CA TYR A 248 -16.85 -13.84 26.34
C TYR A 248 -15.72 -13.07 27.04
N LEU A 249 -14.47 -13.55 26.96
CA LEU A 249 -13.35 -12.81 27.54
C LEU A 249 -13.17 -11.43 26.90
N ILE A 250 -13.34 -11.32 25.58
CA ILE A 250 -13.29 -10.02 24.88
C ILE A 250 -14.49 -9.15 25.24
N GLN A 251 -15.70 -9.71 25.33
CA GLN A 251 -16.86 -8.96 25.81
C GLN A 251 -16.60 -8.36 27.20
N PHE A 252 -16.16 -9.18 28.16
CA PHE A 252 -15.84 -8.71 29.50
C PHE A 252 -14.73 -7.66 29.51
N LEU A 253 -13.71 -7.81 28.67
CA LEU A 253 -12.69 -6.78 28.48
C LEU A 253 -13.31 -5.47 28.01
N LEU A 254 -14.15 -5.50 26.97
CA LEU A 254 -14.78 -4.28 26.44
C LEU A 254 -15.71 -3.64 27.45
N ASP A 255 -16.46 -4.41 28.24
CA ASP A 255 -17.33 -3.90 29.31
C ASP A 255 -16.55 -3.16 30.41
N THR A 256 -15.25 -3.44 30.60
CA THR A 256 -14.40 -2.68 31.54
C THR A 256 -13.96 -1.32 30.99
N LEU A 257 -14.08 -1.09 29.68
CA LEU A 257 -13.58 0.12 29.02
C LEU A 257 -14.69 1.19 28.96
N PRO A 258 -14.44 2.41 29.45
CA PRO A 258 -15.49 3.43 29.61
C PRO A 258 -16.07 3.95 28.29
N ASN A 259 -15.35 3.78 27.19
CA ASN A 259 -15.78 4.19 25.86
C ASN A 259 -16.62 3.13 25.14
N PHE A 260 -16.78 1.93 25.71
CA PHE A 260 -17.61 0.88 25.13
C PHE A 260 -18.92 0.75 25.90
N SER A 261 -20.00 0.47 25.18
CA SER A 261 -21.33 0.28 25.75
C SER A 261 -22.16 -0.66 24.87
N GLN A 262 -23.21 -1.26 25.46
CA GLN A 262 -24.14 -2.14 24.74
C GLN A 262 -23.42 -3.30 24.03
N VAL A 263 -22.37 -3.85 24.66
CA VAL A 263 -21.60 -4.94 24.07
C VAL A 263 -22.37 -6.25 24.23
N GLU A 264 -22.75 -6.84 23.10
CA GLU A 264 -23.57 -8.05 23.04
C GLU A 264 -22.93 -9.10 22.12
N GLN A 265 -23.12 -10.38 22.44
CA GLN A 265 -22.74 -11.47 21.54
C GLN A 265 -23.79 -11.67 20.45
N THR A 266 -23.31 -11.99 19.25
CA THR A 266 -24.21 -12.37 18.16
C THR A 266 -24.63 -13.85 18.29
N PRO A 267 -25.80 -14.24 17.74
CA PRO A 267 -26.21 -15.64 17.77
C PRO A 267 -25.31 -16.56 16.92
N THR A 268 -24.82 -17.66 17.50
CA THR A 268 -23.95 -18.67 16.84
C THR A 268 -24.51 -19.25 15.53
N SER A 269 -25.83 -19.16 15.35
CA SER A 269 -26.54 -19.61 14.16
C SER A 269 -26.74 -18.43 13.19
N GLY A 270 -25.90 -18.35 12.17
CA GLY A 270 -26.09 -17.45 11.04
C GLY A 270 -25.43 -16.07 11.16
N ASP A 271 -24.48 -15.89 12.09
CA ASP A 271 -23.78 -14.61 12.31
C ASP A 271 -22.90 -14.15 11.14
N ARG A 272 -22.66 -15.01 10.14
CA ARG A 272 -21.92 -14.70 8.90
C ARG A 272 -20.50 -14.13 9.11
N GLY A 273 -19.93 -14.22 10.30
CA GLY A 273 -18.57 -13.85 10.68
C GLY A 273 -18.44 -12.62 11.60
N VAL A 274 -19.48 -12.28 12.36
CA VAL A 274 -19.45 -11.23 13.40
C VAL A 274 -19.78 -11.89 14.73
N ASP A 275 -18.93 -11.76 15.73
CA ASP A 275 -19.04 -12.47 17.00
C ASP A 275 -19.53 -11.55 18.14
N LEU A 276 -19.23 -10.24 18.06
CA LEU A 276 -19.72 -9.22 19.01
C LEU A 276 -20.22 -7.98 18.25
N GLU A 277 -21.21 -7.30 18.81
CA GLU A 277 -21.66 -5.98 18.37
C GLU A 277 -21.82 -5.06 19.57
N GLY A 278 -21.80 -3.75 19.33
CA GLY A 278 -22.06 -2.77 20.37
C GLY A 278 -21.74 -1.36 19.92
N ARG A 279 -21.47 -0.46 20.86
CA ARG A 279 -21.27 0.96 20.59
C ARG A 279 -20.01 1.51 21.26
N ILE A 280 -19.22 2.26 20.49
CA ILE A 280 -18.02 2.96 20.95
C ILE A 280 -18.30 4.46 20.96
N ASP A 281 -18.16 5.11 22.11
CA ASP A 281 -18.14 6.56 22.21
C ASP A 281 -16.73 7.09 21.92
N LEU A 282 -16.59 7.97 20.94
CA LEU A 282 -15.31 8.57 20.59
C LEU A 282 -14.85 9.63 21.61
N LEU A 283 -15.77 10.20 22.38
CA LEU A 283 -15.51 11.30 23.31
C LEU A 283 -16.32 11.13 24.62
N PRO A 284 -16.13 10.01 25.36
CA PRO A 284 -16.97 9.66 26.51
C PRO A 284 -16.91 10.69 27.67
N ASP A 285 -15.78 11.39 27.80
CA ASP A 285 -15.56 12.38 28.88
C ASP A 285 -15.77 13.83 28.42
N ALA A 286 -16.15 14.06 27.17
CA ALA A 286 -16.30 15.41 26.66
C ALA A 286 -17.67 15.99 27.06
N PRO A 287 -17.74 17.22 27.59
CA PRO A 287 -19.00 17.89 27.93
C PRO A 287 -19.67 18.44 26.65
N LEU A 288 -19.97 17.54 25.72
CA LEU A 288 -20.70 17.84 24.50
C LEU A 288 -22.19 17.92 24.85
N GLY A 289 -22.91 18.81 24.18
CA GLY A 289 -24.35 18.99 24.40
C GLY A 289 -25.15 17.77 23.89
N SER A 290 -25.76 17.89 22.71
CA SER A 290 -26.58 16.84 22.10
C SER A 290 -25.88 16.13 20.92
N THR A 291 -24.56 16.30 20.78
CA THR A 291 -23.82 15.70 19.67
C THR A 291 -23.58 14.24 19.99
N ASP A 292 -24.15 13.35 19.17
CA ASP A 292 -23.85 11.92 19.24
C ASP A 292 -22.45 11.65 18.68
N THR A 293 -21.53 11.23 19.56
CA THR A 293 -20.17 10.82 19.23
C THR A 293 -19.99 9.30 19.20
N GLY A 294 -21.07 8.56 19.40
CA GLY A 294 -21.04 7.11 19.37
C GLY A 294 -21.10 6.54 17.96
N MET A 295 -20.42 5.42 17.80
CA MET A 295 -20.29 4.66 16.57
C MET A 295 -20.61 3.20 16.86
N GLU A 296 -21.40 2.55 16.02
CA GLU A 296 -21.62 1.11 16.15
C GLU A 296 -20.36 0.35 15.72
N PHE A 297 -20.06 -0.74 16.42
CA PHE A 297 -18.97 -1.63 16.06
C PHE A 297 -19.46 -3.06 15.83
N LYS A 298 -18.76 -3.75 14.92
CA LYS A 298 -18.87 -5.19 14.70
C LYS A 298 -17.51 -5.81 14.91
N ALA A 299 -17.43 -6.82 15.76
CA ALA A 299 -16.17 -7.48 16.08
C ALA A 299 -16.12 -8.94 15.63
N GLN A 300 -14.93 -9.40 15.27
CA GLN A 300 -14.60 -10.80 15.09
C GLN A 300 -13.47 -11.18 16.04
N VAL A 301 -13.60 -12.34 16.70
CA VAL A 301 -12.67 -12.87 17.67
C VAL A 301 -12.13 -14.23 17.19
N LYS A 302 -10.80 -14.41 17.26
CA LYS A 302 -10.13 -15.66 16.86
C LYS A 302 -9.14 -16.13 17.92
N ASN A 303 -9.50 -17.21 18.59
CA ASN A 303 -8.60 -17.97 19.44
C ASN A 303 -7.81 -19.01 18.62
N ILE A 304 -6.77 -18.56 17.92
CA ILE A 304 -5.94 -19.38 17.03
C ILE A 304 -4.45 -19.18 17.31
N GLY A 305 -3.63 -20.16 16.92
CA GLY A 305 -2.16 -20.06 16.95
C GLY A 305 -1.53 -19.67 15.62
N SER A 306 -2.26 -19.80 14.51
CA SER A 306 -1.81 -19.41 13.16
C SER A 306 -2.01 -17.92 12.90
N SER A 307 -1.42 -17.41 11.81
CA SER A 307 -1.63 -16.02 11.39
C SER A 307 -3.04 -15.82 10.82
N VAL A 308 -3.62 -14.63 11.03
CA VAL A 308 -4.85 -14.17 10.37
C VAL A 308 -4.53 -13.59 8.99
N SER A 309 -5.33 -13.97 7.99
CA SER A 309 -5.15 -13.56 6.59
C SER A 309 -6.16 -12.49 6.15
N GLY A 310 -5.90 -11.85 5.01
CA GLY A 310 -6.80 -10.82 4.45
C GLY A 310 -8.21 -11.32 4.14
N LYS A 311 -8.38 -12.63 3.88
CA LYS A 311 -9.70 -13.24 3.65
C LYS A 311 -10.64 -13.06 4.85
N GLU A 312 -10.12 -13.20 6.07
CA GLU A 312 -10.90 -13.04 7.29
C GLU A 312 -11.26 -11.57 7.51
N LEU A 313 -10.32 -10.66 7.26
CA LEU A 313 -10.56 -9.22 7.35
C LEU A 313 -11.61 -8.75 6.33
N SER A 314 -11.49 -9.18 5.07
CA SER A 314 -12.46 -8.90 4.02
C SER A 314 -13.87 -9.41 4.36
N ARG A 315 -13.96 -10.57 5.02
CA ARG A 315 -15.23 -11.13 5.48
C ARG A 315 -15.89 -10.22 6.51
N LEU A 316 -15.16 -9.78 7.54
CA LEU A 316 -15.68 -8.82 8.52
C LEU A 316 -16.02 -7.49 7.86
N ALA A 317 -15.14 -6.96 7.01
CA ALA A 317 -15.32 -5.68 6.31
C ALA A 317 -16.62 -5.63 5.51
N SER A 318 -17.00 -6.75 4.87
CA SER A 318 -18.26 -6.86 4.12
C SER A 318 -19.54 -6.75 4.97
N ARG A 319 -19.40 -6.64 6.30
CA ARG A 319 -20.49 -6.53 7.28
C ARG A 319 -20.49 -5.21 8.03
N VAL A 320 -19.37 -4.48 7.99
CA VAL A 320 -19.27 -3.13 8.53
C VAL A 320 -19.96 -2.19 7.55
N GLU A 321 -21.00 -1.50 8.01
CA GLU A 321 -21.77 -0.54 7.23
C GLU A 321 -21.14 0.86 7.27
N ASP A 322 -21.65 1.77 6.44
CA ASP A 322 -21.20 3.16 6.41
C ASP A 322 -21.46 3.82 7.77
N GLY A 323 -20.39 4.31 8.40
CA GLY A 323 -20.48 4.90 9.73
C GLY A 323 -20.33 3.91 10.88
N GLU A 324 -20.03 2.63 10.60
CA GLU A 324 -19.61 1.64 11.59
C GLU A 324 -18.09 1.40 11.56
N ILE A 325 -17.57 0.76 12.61
CA ILE A 325 -16.17 0.33 12.68
C ILE A 325 -16.05 -1.17 12.94
N GLY A 326 -15.13 -1.82 12.22
CA GLY A 326 -14.79 -3.22 12.49
C GLY A 326 -13.72 -3.34 13.57
N LEU A 327 -13.83 -4.32 14.46
CA LEU A 327 -12.77 -4.70 15.38
C LEU A 327 -12.40 -6.17 15.15
N PHE A 328 -11.12 -6.48 14.97
CA PHE A 328 -10.68 -7.86 14.85
C PHE A 328 -9.74 -8.17 16.01
N PHE A 329 -10.07 -9.19 16.80
CA PHE A 329 -9.26 -9.68 17.91
C PHE A 329 -8.71 -11.07 17.57
N THR A 330 -7.42 -11.27 17.79
CA THR A 330 -6.82 -12.60 17.70
C THR A 330 -5.78 -12.85 18.77
N THR A 331 -5.73 -14.07 19.30
CA THR A 331 -4.66 -14.53 20.22
C THR A 331 -3.31 -14.77 19.52
N SER A 332 -3.17 -14.34 18.27
CA SER A 332 -2.00 -14.54 17.41
C SER A 332 -1.59 -13.21 16.75
N HIS A 333 -1.35 -13.20 15.44
CA HIS A 333 -0.82 -12.07 14.68
C HIS A 333 -1.43 -12.03 13.28
N TYR A 334 -1.35 -10.87 12.62
CA TYR A 334 -1.79 -10.63 11.26
C TYR A 334 -0.59 -10.68 10.29
N THR A 335 -0.80 -11.24 9.10
CA THR A 335 0.24 -11.21 8.06
C THR A 335 0.51 -9.78 7.56
N LYS A 336 1.70 -9.52 7.00
CA LYS A 336 2.01 -8.22 6.39
C LYS A 336 1.03 -7.87 5.27
N GLN A 337 0.66 -8.85 4.46
CA GLN A 337 -0.34 -8.69 3.40
C GLN A 337 -1.71 -8.31 3.97
N ALA A 338 -2.19 -9.00 5.00
CA ALA A 338 -3.48 -8.70 5.62
C ALA A 338 -3.51 -7.28 6.20
N GLN A 339 -2.43 -6.85 6.86
CA GLN A 339 -2.31 -5.48 7.38
C GLN A 339 -2.29 -4.43 6.25
N GLY A 340 -1.57 -4.68 5.17
CA GLY A 340 -1.55 -3.80 4.00
C GLY A 340 -2.92 -3.66 3.35
N GLU A 341 -3.60 -4.78 3.08
CA GLU A 341 -4.96 -4.79 2.54
C GLU A 341 -5.94 -4.04 3.46
N ASN A 342 -5.84 -4.25 4.77
CA ASN A 342 -6.68 -3.57 5.76
C ASN A 342 -6.49 -2.06 5.76
N LEU A 343 -5.24 -1.59 5.73
CA LEU A 343 -4.91 -0.17 5.77
C LEU A 343 -5.39 0.57 4.51
N SER A 344 -5.41 -0.10 3.37
CA SER A 344 -5.90 0.47 2.11
C SER A 344 -7.42 0.41 1.96
N ALA A 345 -8.08 -0.65 2.44
CA ALA A 345 -9.44 -0.96 2.00
C ALA A 345 -10.49 -1.07 3.12
N TYR A 346 -10.12 -1.34 4.38
CA TYR A 346 -11.08 -1.75 5.40
C TYR A 346 -11.06 -0.84 6.64
N PRO A 347 -12.22 -0.37 7.13
CA PRO A 347 -12.31 0.37 8.38
C PRO A 347 -12.24 -0.57 9.60
N ILE A 348 -11.28 -1.50 9.65
CA ILE A 348 -11.12 -2.46 10.74
C ILE A 348 -9.89 -2.11 11.59
N ARG A 349 -10.05 -2.14 12.91
CA ARG A 349 -8.95 -2.06 13.89
C ARG A 349 -8.51 -3.47 14.28
N LEU A 350 -7.20 -3.70 14.23
CA LEU A 350 -6.59 -5.02 14.43
C LEU A 350 -5.96 -5.11 15.82
N PHE A 351 -6.39 -6.07 16.63
CA PHE A 351 -5.90 -6.36 17.97
C PHE A 351 -5.27 -7.75 18.01
N SER A 352 -3.95 -7.76 18.05
CA SER A 352 -3.13 -8.98 18.09
C SER A 352 -3.03 -9.55 19.50
N GLY A 353 -2.41 -10.73 19.65
CA GLY A 353 -2.28 -11.40 20.93
C GLY A 353 -1.53 -10.54 21.95
N GLY A 354 -0.51 -9.79 21.50
CA GLY A 354 0.21 -8.82 22.32
C GLY A 354 -0.65 -7.63 22.75
N ASP A 355 -1.57 -7.16 21.89
CA ASP A 355 -2.48 -6.06 22.23
C ASP A 355 -3.51 -6.51 23.27
N ILE A 356 -4.11 -7.69 23.08
CA ILE A 356 -5.13 -8.24 23.98
C ILE A 356 -4.60 -8.41 25.40
N VAL A 357 -3.43 -9.03 25.57
CA VAL A 357 -2.87 -9.25 26.92
C VAL A 357 -2.45 -7.95 27.61
N LYS A 358 -2.05 -6.93 26.84
CA LYS A 358 -1.71 -5.61 27.37
C LYS A 358 -2.95 -4.88 27.85
N LEU A 359 -4.06 -4.99 27.11
CA LEU A 359 -5.36 -4.45 27.52
C LEU A 359 -5.91 -5.17 28.75
N LEU A 360 -5.97 -6.51 28.72
CA LEU A 360 -6.46 -7.32 29.85
C LEU A 360 -5.70 -7.06 31.16
N ALA A 361 -4.39 -6.86 31.07
CA ALA A 361 -3.58 -6.57 32.23
C ALA A 361 -3.84 -5.20 32.90
N GLN A 362 -4.64 -4.34 32.27
CA GLN A 362 -5.03 -3.04 32.83
C GLN A 362 -6.39 -3.10 33.54
N THR A 363 -7.01 -4.28 33.62
CA THR A 363 -8.35 -4.47 34.18
C THR A 363 -8.32 -5.42 35.37
N GLU A 364 -9.40 -5.46 36.17
CA GLU A 364 -9.54 -6.43 37.26
C GLU A 364 -9.72 -7.89 36.80
N LEU A 365 -9.78 -8.16 35.50
CA LEU A 365 -9.92 -9.52 34.96
C LEU A 365 -8.63 -10.34 35.13
N VAL A 366 -7.50 -9.67 35.37
CA VAL A 366 -6.17 -10.25 35.50
C VAL A 366 -5.56 -9.94 36.86
N ASP A 367 -4.97 -10.96 37.49
CA ASP A 367 -4.12 -10.82 38.66
C ASP A 367 -2.80 -11.57 38.42
N ASP A 368 -1.67 -10.92 38.73
CA ASP A 368 -0.30 -11.45 38.53
C ASP A 368 -0.08 -12.16 37.18
N ARG A 369 -0.46 -11.51 36.07
CA ARG A 369 -0.38 -12.05 34.69
C ARG A 369 -1.14 -13.36 34.48
N ARG A 370 -2.21 -13.59 35.22
CA ARG A 370 -3.12 -14.71 35.05
C ARG A 370 -4.55 -14.21 35.07
N LEU A 371 -5.45 -14.89 34.37
CA LEU A 371 -6.87 -14.60 34.51
C LEU A 371 -7.27 -14.83 35.97
N THR A 372 -8.20 -14.05 36.51
CA THR A 372 -8.76 -14.35 37.84
C THR A 372 -9.62 -15.62 37.80
N ASP A 373 -9.75 -16.33 38.92
CA ASP A 373 -10.61 -17.52 38.97
C ASP A 373 -12.10 -17.17 38.84
N SER A 374 -12.49 -15.95 39.22
CA SER A 374 -13.85 -15.44 38.98
C SER A 374 -14.15 -15.34 37.51
N VAL A 375 -13.30 -14.66 36.72
CA VAL A 375 -13.58 -14.47 35.29
C VAL A 375 -13.65 -15.79 34.53
N VAL A 376 -12.80 -16.76 34.88
CA VAL A 376 -12.84 -18.08 34.25
C VAL A 376 -14.16 -18.80 34.55
N ARG A 377 -14.61 -18.82 35.82
CA ARG A 377 -15.91 -19.40 36.17
C ARG A 377 -17.09 -18.69 35.49
N ASP A 378 -17.05 -17.36 35.41
CA ASP A 378 -18.10 -16.60 34.75
C ASP A 378 -18.18 -16.93 33.25
N ILE A 379 -17.03 -17.13 32.58
CA ILE A 379 -16.96 -17.62 31.20
C ILE A 379 -17.52 -19.05 31.09
N GLU A 380 -17.09 -19.98 31.94
CA GLU A 380 -17.59 -21.37 31.91
C GLU A 380 -19.12 -21.42 32.07
N LYS A 381 -19.65 -20.64 33.01
CA LYS A 381 -21.09 -20.51 33.23
C LYS A 381 -21.81 -19.91 32.02
N ALA A 382 -21.27 -18.86 31.42
CA ALA A 382 -21.87 -18.21 30.25
C ALA A 382 -21.93 -19.14 29.04
N VAL A 383 -20.92 -19.99 28.85
CA VAL A 383 -20.83 -20.98 27.78
C VAL A 383 -21.65 -22.27 28.09
N GLY A 384 -22.24 -22.36 29.28
CA GLY A 384 -23.08 -23.47 29.72
C GLY A 384 -22.29 -24.73 30.10
N LEU A 385 -21.10 -24.56 30.68
CA LEU A 385 -20.18 -25.64 31.07
C LEU A 385 -20.11 -25.89 32.59
N GLU A 386 -20.78 -25.08 33.41
CA GLU A 386 -21.00 -25.35 34.84
C GLU A 386 -22.51 -25.48 35.15
N GLU A 387 -22.93 -26.64 35.70
CA GLU A 387 -24.17 -26.82 36.47
C GLU A 387 -23.95 -26.45 37.94
#